data_AF-A0A2V6WQQ6-F1
#
_entry.id   AF-A0A2V6WQQ6-F1
#
_cell.length_a   1.000
_cell.length_b   1.000
_cell.length_c   1.000
_cell.angle_alpha   90.00
_cell.angle_beta   90.00
_cell.angle_gamma   90.00
#
_symmetry.space_group_name_H-M   'P 1'
#
loop_
_entity.id
_entity.type
_entity.pdbx_description
1 polymer ?
#
loop_
_entity_poly.entity_id
_entity_poly.type
_entity_poly.pdbx_seq_one_letter_code
_entity_poly.pdbx_strand_id
1 'polypeptide(L)'
;VVLIPVARLDRATLQAVAFARSISPTVRAVHIASTAESAEEFARRWRRWTTEVPLDVIESPYRSLLQPLLRYIERIDERDDRPITVVLAEFVPRNWWEWILHSQTALRLKLSLLFRPNTIVIDIPYHTEDTGHGVTPRGPEDSPQ
;
A
#
# COMPACT_ATOMS: atom_id res chain seq x y z
N VAL A 1 3.46 15.70 -5.39
CA VAL A 1 3.13 15.10 -4.06
C VAL A 1 3.27 13.58 -4.16
N VAL A 2 3.60 12.88 -3.06
CA VAL A 2 3.62 11.40 -3.04
C VAL A 2 2.34 10.88 -2.38
N LEU A 3 1.61 10.02 -3.08
CA LEU A 3 0.39 9.39 -2.61
C LEU A 3 0.60 7.90 -2.39
N ILE A 4 0.04 7.37 -1.31
CA ILE A 4 0.07 5.94 -0.99
C ILE A 4 -1.38 5.46 -0.86
N PRO A 5 -1.93 4.76 -1.86
CA PRO A 5 -3.21 4.09 -1.70
C PRO A 5 -3.07 2.95 -0.67
N VAL A 6 -3.87 2.98 0.39
CA VAL A 6 -3.80 2.00 1.47
C VAL A 6 -5.15 1.30 1.63
N ALA A 7 -5.19 0.01 1.30
CA ALA A 7 -6.38 -0.83 1.50
C ALA A 7 -6.39 -1.51 2.88
N ARG A 8 -5.21 -1.82 3.43
CA ARG A 8 -5.05 -2.55 4.70
C ARG A 8 -3.83 -2.01 5.44
N LEU A 9 -3.75 -2.32 6.74
CA LEU A 9 -2.59 -2.01 7.56
C LEU A 9 -1.76 -3.27 7.75
N ASP A 10 -0.74 -3.45 6.91
CA ASP A 10 0.20 -4.58 6.94
C ASP A 10 1.67 -4.14 6.74
N ARG A 11 2.61 -5.10 6.80
CA ARG A 11 4.05 -4.81 6.67
C ARG A 11 4.41 -4.19 5.31
N ALA A 12 3.70 -4.57 4.24
CA ALA A 12 3.87 -3.97 2.91
C ALA A 12 3.54 -2.46 2.95
N THR A 13 2.47 -2.10 3.65
CA THR A 13 2.08 -0.70 3.86
C THR A 13 3.15 0.08 4.61
N LEU A 14 3.74 -0.49 5.66
CA LEU A 14 4.83 0.16 6.40
C LEU A 14 6.06 0.41 5.52
N GLN A 15 6.43 -0.58 4.69
CA GLN A 15 7.55 -0.43 3.76
C GLN A 15 7.28 0.65 2.71
N ALA A 16 6.07 0.70 2.15
CA ALA A 16 5.67 1.74 1.21
C ALA A 16 5.69 3.14 1.85
N VAL A 17 5.21 3.26 3.10
CA VAL A 17 5.28 4.52 3.87
C VAL A 17 6.73 4.95 4.11
N ALA A 18 7.59 4.03 4.56
CA ALA A 18 9.00 4.32 4.78
C ALA A 18 9.71 4.77 3.50
N PHE A 19 9.47 4.06 2.38
CA PHE A 19 10.02 4.43 1.08
C PHE A 19 9.53 5.80 0.61
N ALA A 20 8.21 6.04 0.64
CA ALA A 20 7.62 7.30 0.22
C ALA A 20 8.21 8.50 0.98
N ARG A 21 8.40 8.34 2.30
CA ARG A 21 9.03 9.37 3.15
C ARG A 21 10.51 9.58 2.85
N SER A 22 11.22 8.56 2.37
CA SER A 22 12.62 8.70 1.97
C SER A 22 12.80 9.54 0.71
N ILE A 23 11.80 9.58 -0.18
CA ILE A 23 11.87 10.29 -1.45
C ILE A 23 11.14 11.64 -1.46
N SER A 24 10.29 11.92 -0.45
CA SER A 24 9.54 13.17 -0.38
C SER A 24 9.14 13.53 1.05
N PRO A 25 9.21 14.82 1.43
CA PRO A 25 8.62 15.30 2.68
C PRO A 25 7.09 15.44 2.61
N THR A 26 6.51 15.45 1.40
CA THR A 26 5.07 15.66 1.19
C THR A 26 4.41 14.35 0.78
N VAL A 27 4.11 13.53 1.79
CA VAL A 27 3.48 12.21 1.63
C VAL A 27 2.05 12.26 2.17
N ARG A 28 1.11 11.63 1.46
CA ARG A 28 -0.26 11.40 1.95
C ARG A 28 -0.68 9.97 1.73
N ALA A 29 -1.24 9.34 2.75
CA ALA A 29 -1.94 8.07 2.59
C ALA A 29 -3.38 8.33 2.18
N VAL A 30 -3.92 7.49 1.29
CA VAL A 30 -5.30 7.59 0.82
C VAL A 30 -6.00 6.26 1.04
N HIS A 31 -7.07 6.27 1.83
CA HIS A 31 -7.93 5.12 2.06
C HIS A 31 -9.32 5.37 1.48
N ILE A 32 -9.90 4.35 0.85
CA ILE A 32 -11.27 4.42 0.33
C ILE A 32 -12.14 3.52 1.18
N ALA A 33 -13.10 4.15 1.86
CA ALA A 33 -14.02 3.50 2.77
C ALA A 33 -15.41 3.37 2.13
N SER A 34 -16.08 2.24 2.33
CA SER A 34 -17.44 2.03 1.82
C SER A 34 -18.52 2.61 2.73
N THR A 35 -18.20 2.84 4.00
CA THR A 35 -19.11 3.38 5.02
C THR A 35 -18.36 4.33 5.95
N ALA A 36 -19.05 5.31 6.53
CA ALA A 36 -18.50 6.22 7.53
C ALA A 36 -17.91 5.46 8.74
N GLU A 37 -18.56 4.39 9.20
CA GLU A 37 -18.05 3.57 10.31
C GLU A 37 -16.67 2.94 9.96
N SER A 38 -16.53 2.37 8.76
CA SER A 38 -15.26 1.80 8.30
C SER A 38 -14.19 2.87 8.11
N ALA A 39 -14.58 4.07 7.66
CA ALA A 39 -13.70 5.22 7.50
C ALA A 39 -13.10 5.64 8.84
N GLU A 40 -13.95 5.79 9.85
CA GLU A 40 -13.52 6.16 11.19
C GLU A 40 -12.66 5.08 11.84
N GLU A 41 -13.03 3.80 11.70
CA GLU A 41 -12.22 2.70 12.24
C GLU A 41 -10.82 2.70 11.63
N PHE A 42 -10.74 2.81 10.30
CA PHE A 42 -9.46 2.85 9.61
C PHE A 42 -8.62 4.06 10.05
N ALA A 43 -9.23 5.26 10.12
CA ALA A 43 -8.54 6.46 10.57
C ALA A 43 -8.06 6.37 12.03
N ARG A 44 -8.84 5.72 12.91
CA ARG A 44 -8.41 5.43 14.29
C ARG A 44 -7.21 4.49 14.31
N ARG A 45 -7.24 3.42 13.50
CA ARG A 45 -6.13 2.46 13.42
C ARG A 45 -4.87 3.08 12.82
N TRP A 46 -5.01 3.89 11.77
CA TRP A 46 -3.91 4.61 11.14
C TRP A 46 -3.17 5.51 12.12
N ARG A 47 -3.91 6.32 12.90
CA ARG A 47 -3.32 7.21 13.92
C ARG A 47 -2.53 6.47 15.00
N ARG A 48 -2.88 5.22 15.30
CA ARG A 48 -2.09 4.36 16.21
C ARG A 48 -0.85 3.76 15.54
N TRP A 49 -0.84 3.69 14.22
CA TRP A 49 0.24 3.12 13.42
C TRP A 49 1.32 4.14 13.06
N THR A 50 0.91 5.34 12.64
CA THR A 50 1.82 6.44 12.35
C THR A 50 1.11 7.78 12.47
N THR A 51 1.83 8.78 12.95
CA THR A 51 1.41 10.19 12.97
C THR A 51 2.17 11.04 11.96
N GLU A 52 3.16 10.45 11.27
CA GLU A 52 4.08 11.17 10.39
C GLU A 52 3.52 11.37 8.99
N VAL A 53 2.56 10.54 8.59
CA VAL A 53 1.90 10.63 7.29
C VAL A 53 0.41 10.89 7.51
N PRO A 54 -0.14 12.02 7.03
CA PRO A 54 -1.56 12.28 7.07
C PRO A 54 -2.32 11.27 6.21
N LEU A 55 -3.51 10.89 6.69
CA LEU A 55 -4.42 10.00 5.99
C LEU A 55 -5.64 10.78 5.49
N ASP A 56 -5.89 10.71 4.21
CA ASP A 56 -7.17 11.08 3.61
C ASP A 56 -8.06 9.85 3.50
N VAL A 57 -9.27 9.97 4.03
CA VAL A 57 -10.29 8.94 3.87
C VAL A 57 -11.36 9.46 2.93
N ILE A 58 -11.60 8.71 1.86
CA ILE A 58 -12.58 9.02 0.84
C ILE A 58 -13.73 8.03 0.99
N GLU A 59 -14.89 8.54 1.34
CA GLU A 59 -16.11 7.73 1.35
C GLU A 59 -16.57 7.49 -0.09
N SER A 60 -16.76 6.22 -0.44
CA SER A 60 -17.34 5.82 -1.71
C SER A 60 -18.51 4.86 -1.48
N PRO A 61 -19.76 5.32 -1.71
CA PRO A 61 -20.94 4.47 -1.51
C PRO A 61 -21.03 3.33 -2.54
N TYR A 62 -20.31 3.47 -3.66
CA TYR A 62 -20.14 2.40 -4.63
C TYR A 62 -18.90 1.60 -4.21
N ARG A 63 -18.95 0.26 -4.17
CA ARG A 63 -17.80 -0.62 -3.84
C ARG A 63 -16.61 -0.53 -4.82
N SER A 64 -16.54 0.54 -5.61
CA SER A 64 -15.48 0.87 -6.54
C SER A 64 -14.37 1.64 -5.82
N LEU A 65 -13.18 1.05 -5.76
CA LEU A 65 -11.99 1.70 -5.19
C LEU A 65 -11.25 2.55 -6.23
N LEU A 66 -11.37 2.23 -7.51
CA LEU A 66 -10.56 2.86 -8.56
C LEU A 66 -11.02 4.29 -8.85
N GLN A 67 -12.31 4.47 -9.10
CA GLN A 67 -12.88 5.75 -9.53
C GLN A 67 -12.70 6.88 -8.50
N PRO A 68 -12.93 6.65 -7.18
CA PRO A 68 -12.70 7.68 -6.18
C PRO A 68 -11.22 8.08 -6.06
N LEU A 69 -10.30 7.12 -6.21
CA LEU A 69 -8.87 7.40 -6.17
C LEU A 69 -8.44 8.28 -7.36
N LEU A 70 -8.85 7.92 -8.58
CA LEU A 70 -8.53 8.70 -9.77
C LEU A 70 -9.07 10.13 -9.68
N ARG A 71 -10.32 10.29 -9.21
CA ARG A 71 -10.91 11.61 -8.98
C ARG A 71 -10.17 12.42 -7.91
N TYR A 72 -9.63 11.75 -6.90
CA TYR A 72 -8.83 12.41 -5.88
C TYR A 72 -7.50 12.91 -6.45
N ILE A 73 -6.83 12.09 -7.27
CA ILE A 73 -5.59 12.48 -7.97
C ILE A 73 -5.88 13.67 -8.92
N GLU A 74 -6.97 13.61 -9.67
CA GLU A 74 -7.38 14.69 -10.58
C GLU A 74 -7.57 16.03 -9.87
N ARG A 75 -8.21 16.03 -8.70
CA ARG A 75 -8.35 17.25 -7.87
C ARG A 75 -7.04 17.81 -7.32
N ILE A 76 -5.99 16.99 -7.26
CA ILE A 76 -4.65 17.47 -6.88
C ILE A 76 -3.99 18.11 -8.10
N ASP A 77 -4.08 17.46 -9.27
CA ASP A 77 -3.56 18.01 -10.53
C ASP A 77 -4.16 19.39 -10.84
N GLU A 78 -5.46 19.59 -10.59
CA GLU A 78 -6.14 20.89 -10.76
C GLU A 78 -5.52 22.05 -9.95
N ARG A 79 -4.72 21.74 -8.91
CA ARG A 79 -4.12 22.73 -8.01
C ARG A 79 -2.61 22.84 -8.18
N ASP A 80 -1.97 21.88 -8.82
CA ASP A 80 -0.51 21.75 -8.90
C ASP A 80 -0.13 20.95 -10.14
N ASP A 81 0.56 21.60 -11.09
CA ASP A 81 0.98 20.97 -12.35
C ASP A 81 2.14 19.97 -12.18
N ARG A 82 2.72 19.84 -10.98
CA ARG A 82 3.84 18.91 -10.75
C ARG A 82 3.38 17.45 -10.81
N PRO A 83 4.24 16.53 -11.30
CA PRO A 83 3.89 15.10 -11.32
C PRO A 83 3.48 14.56 -9.96
N ILE A 84 2.41 13.76 -9.96
CA ILE A 84 1.97 13.01 -8.79
C ILE A 84 2.66 11.65 -8.81
N THR A 85 3.36 11.33 -7.73
CA THR A 85 3.95 9.99 -7.56
C THR A 85 3.00 9.14 -6.73
N VAL A 86 2.58 8.00 -7.27
CA VAL A 86 1.76 7.00 -6.58
C VAL A 86 2.64 5.82 -6.22
N VAL A 87 2.79 5.57 -4.91
CA VAL A 87 3.55 4.43 -4.38
C VAL A 87 2.56 3.33 -4.02
N LEU A 88 2.67 2.19 -4.70
CA LEU A 88 1.80 1.03 -4.50
C LEU A 88 2.52 -0.03 -3.66
N ALA A 89 1.94 -0.37 -2.51
CA ALA A 89 2.39 -1.51 -1.72
C ALA A 89 1.85 -2.80 -2.34
N GLU A 90 2.73 -3.64 -2.87
CA GLU A 90 2.33 -4.86 -3.55
C GLU A 90 2.74 -6.09 -2.74
N PHE A 91 1.77 -6.91 -2.37
CA PHE A 91 2.09 -8.23 -1.85
C PHE A 91 2.44 -9.15 -3.02
N VAL A 92 3.67 -9.66 -3.07
CA VAL A 92 4.10 -10.60 -4.10
C VAL A 92 3.97 -12.02 -3.54
N PRO A 93 2.93 -12.80 -3.92
CA PRO A 93 2.86 -14.21 -3.54
C PRO A 93 3.93 -15.03 -4.25
N ARG A 94 4.22 -16.24 -3.73
CA ARG A 94 5.20 -17.17 -4.31
C ARG A 94 4.89 -17.55 -5.78
N ASN A 95 3.60 -17.63 -6.13
CA ASN A 95 3.12 -17.88 -7.49
C ASN A 95 2.41 -16.64 -8.03
N TRP A 96 3.13 -15.81 -8.80
CA TRP A 96 2.63 -14.54 -9.30
C TRP A 96 1.49 -14.66 -10.34
N TRP A 97 1.43 -15.77 -11.09
CA TRP A 97 0.40 -16.02 -12.11
C TRP A 97 -1.01 -16.22 -11.53
N GLU A 98 -1.14 -16.86 -10.37
CA GLU A 98 -2.42 -17.05 -9.67
C GLU A 98 -3.01 -15.71 -9.20
N TRP A 99 -2.16 -14.73 -8.86
CA TRP A 99 -2.59 -13.41 -8.38
C TRP A 99 -3.08 -12.48 -9.49
N ILE A 100 -2.44 -12.51 -10.67
CA ILE A 100 -2.87 -11.72 -11.84
C ILE A 100 -4.28 -12.12 -12.33
N LEU A 101 -4.64 -13.40 -12.19
CA LEU A 101 -5.98 -13.88 -12.54
C LEU A 101 -7.05 -13.46 -11.51
N HIS A 102 -6.68 -13.31 -10.25
CA HIS A 102 -7.63 -13.07 -9.15
C HIS A 102 -7.76 -11.60 -8.69
N SER A 103 -6.76 -10.73 -8.89
CA SER A 103 -6.77 -9.33 -8.42
C SER A 103 -7.08 -8.30 -9.52
N GLN A 104 -8.18 -8.51 -10.27
CA GLN A 104 -8.63 -7.63 -11.37
C GLN A 104 -8.65 -6.13 -11.02
N THR A 105 -8.83 -5.76 -9.76
CA THR A 105 -8.82 -4.36 -9.31
C THR A 105 -7.42 -3.74 -9.27
N ALA A 106 -6.39 -4.47 -8.85
CA ALA A 106 -5.02 -3.96 -8.80
C ALA A 106 -4.45 -3.74 -10.20
N LEU A 107 -4.65 -4.71 -11.10
CA LEU A 107 -4.26 -4.60 -12.50
C LEU A 107 -4.95 -3.41 -13.20
N ARG A 108 -6.27 -3.25 -12.99
CA ARG A 108 -7.02 -2.10 -13.52
C ARG A 108 -6.50 -0.78 -13.00
N LEU A 109 -6.19 -0.69 -11.70
CA LEU A 109 -5.59 0.52 -11.12
C LEU A 109 -4.27 0.88 -11.79
N LYS A 110 -3.34 -0.07 -11.90
CA LYS A 110 -2.05 0.16 -12.55
C LYS A 110 -2.20 0.61 -13.99
N LEU A 111 -3.02 -0.09 -14.76
CA LEU A 111 -3.28 0.28 -16.16
C LEU A 111 -3.87 1.70 -16.24
N SER A 112 -4.85 2.03 -15.40
CA SER A 112 -5.42 3.38 -15.36
C SER A 112 -4.40 4.46 -14.99
N LEU A 113 -3.47 4.19 -14.05
CA LEU A 113 -2.43 5.14 -13.66
C LEU A 113 -1.32 5.27 -14.72
N LEU A 114 -0.95 4.18 -15.38
CA LEU A 114 0.08 4.14 -16.42
C LEU A 114 -0.29 5.02 -17.63
N PHE A 115 -1.57 5.00 -18.02
CA PHE A 115 -2.07 5.82 -19.12
C PHE A 115 -2.52 7.21 -18.68
N ARG A 116 -2.37 7.57 -17.40
CA ARG A 116 -2.67 8.92 -16.91
C ARG A 116 -1.44 9.83 -17.15
N PRO A 117 -1.61 11.01 -17.77
CA PRO A 117 -0.53 11.98 -17.88
C PRO A 117 -0.11 12.48 -16.48
N ASN A 118 1.10 13.02 -16.37
CA ASN A 118 1.61 13.63 -15.13
C ASN A 118 1.61 12.71 -13.89
N THR A 119 1.61 11.39 -14.09
CA THR A 119 1.57 10.41 -12.99
C THR A 119 2.78 9.48 -13.08
N ILE A 120 3.50 9.32 -11.97
CA ILE A 120 4.59 8.36 -11.81
C ILE A 120 4.10 7.26 -10.88
N VAL A 121 4.23 6.00 -11.27
CA VAL A 121 3.87 4.86 -10.43
C VAL A 121 5.13 4.15 -9.96
N ILE A 122 5.24 3.89 -8.66
CA ILE A 122 6.32 3.11 -8.06
C ILE A 122 5.70 1.92 -7.34
N ASP A 123 6.01 0.72 -7.82
CA ASP A 123 5.61 -0.52 -7.16
C ASP A 123 6.65 -0.93 -6.13
N ILE A 124 6.20 -1.16 -4.89
CA ILE A 124 7.04 -1.63 -3.79
C ILE A 124 6.65 -3.08 -3.49
N PRO A 125 7.41 -4.06 -4.02
CA PRO A 125 7.13 -5.47 -3.76
C PRO A 125 7.48 -5.81 -2.32
N TYR A 126 6.54 -6.45 -1.64
CA TYR A 126 6.73 -7.06 -0.33
C TYR A 126 6.74 -8.57 -0.47
N HIS A 127 7.90 -9.17 -0.21
CA HIS A 127 8.08 -10.62 -0.15
C HIS A 127 7.97 -11.07 1.31
N THR A 128 7.04 -11.98 1.60
CA THR A 128 7.05 -12.63 2.91
C THR A 128 8.11 -13.73 2.87
N GLU A 129 9.28 -13.45 3.43
CA GLU A 129 10.22 -14.53 3.75
C GLU A 129 9.56 -15.42 4.80
N ASP A 130 9.16 -16.60 4.35
CA ASP A 130 8.77 -17.71 5.21
C ASP A 130 9.99 -18.03 6.05
N THR A 131 9.97 -17.63 7.32
CA THR A 131 11.06 -17.89 8.26
C THR A 131 11.01 -19.35 8.68
N GLY A 132 11.14 -20.26 7.72
CA GLY A 132 11.49 -21.66 7.91
C GLY A 132 12.99 -21.78 8.12
N HIS A 133 13.50 -21.21 9.22
CA HIS A 133 14.78 -21.66 9.75
C HIS A 133 14.50 -22.76 10.76
N GLY A 134 14.74 -23.99 10.33
CA GLY A 134 14.87 -25.13 11.23
C GLY A 134 16.00 -24.86 12.21
N VAL A 135 15.66 -24.48 13.43
CA VAL A 135 16.53 -24.68 14.58
C VAL A 135 16.20 -26.08 15.09
N THR A 136 16.93 -27.08 14.60
CA THR A 136 17.01 -28.37 15.29
C THR A 136 17.66 -28.10 16.65
N PRO A 137 17.05 -28.46 17.79
CA PRO A 137 17.74 -28.40 19.06
C PRO A 137 18.92 -29.37 18.97
N ARG A 138 20.17 -28.88 19.05
CA ARG A 138 21.30 -29.74 19.37
C ARG A 138 21.06 -30.27 20.78
N GLY A 139 20.76 -31.56 20.89
CA GLY A 139 20.74 -32.27 22.18
C GLY A 139 22.13 -32.28 22.83
N PRO A 140 22.22 -32.51 24.15
CA PRO A 140 23.43 -32.28 24.92
C PRO A 140 24.48 -33.38 24.71
N GLU A 141 25.73 -32.92 24.66
CA GLU A 141 27.01 -33.58 24.99
C GLU A 141 26.99 -35.09 25.30
N ASP A 142 27.52 -35.88 24.36
CA ASP A 142 28.21 -37.13 24.71
C ASP A 142 29.64 -36.79 25.15
N SER A 143 29.92 -36.98 26.43
CA SER A 143 31.27 -37.00 26.99
C SER A 143 31.91 -38.37 26.74
N PRO A 144 33.16 -38.46 26.26
CA PRO A 144 33.87 -39.73 26.22
C PRO A 144 34.39 -40.10 27.62
N GLN A 145 34.23 -41.38 27.97
CA GLN A 145 34.92 -42.03 29.11
C GLN A 145 36.38 -42.30 28.79
#